data_AF-A0A423GUZ8-F1
#
_entry.id   AF-A0A423GUZ8-F1
#
_cell.length_a   1.000
_cell.length_b   1.000
_cell.length_c   1.000
_cell.angle_alpha   90.00
_cell.angle_beta   90.00
_cell.angle_gamma   90.00
#
_symmetry.space_group_name_H-M   'P 1'
#
loop_
_entity.id
_entity.type
_entity.pdbx_description
1 polymer ?
#
loop_
_entity_poly.entity_id
_entity_poly.type
_entity_poly.pdbx_seq_one_letter_code
_entity_poly.pdbx_strand_id
1 'polypeptide(L)'
;MRKIVLAAAVTTSLLSISVQSHASSLVSLSGMQYFAKNCEKRGGTSYVSNDQGRSMQPYSYRDIASTLKHSKTTALLEASMSGQRATEADLDKYLAKNELAEANKMESTGTLRCQR
;
A
#
# COMPACT_ATOMS: atom_id res chain seq x y z
N MET A 1 -12.01 -0.58 54.73
CA MET A 1 -10.74 -0.01 54.22
C MET A 1 -10.64 -0.33 52.73
N ARG A 2 -10.44 0.71 51.90
CA ARG A 2 -10.31 0.66 50.44
C ARG A 2 -9.02 -0.06 50.04
N LYS A 3 -9.06 -0.89 49.00
CA LYS A 3 -7.96 -1.04 48.03
C LYS A 3 -8.56 -1.21 46.63
N ILE A 4 -8.84 -0.07 46.00
CA ILE A 4 -9.04 0.01 44.57
C ILE A 4 -7.64 -0.15 43.96
N VAL A 5 -7.37 -1.32 43.37
CA VAL A 5 -6.19 -1.47 42.51
C VAL A 5 -6.61 -0.97 41.14
N LEU A 6 -6.37 0.32 40.89
CA LEU A 6 -6.30 0.86 39.53
C LEU A 6 -5.11 0.18 38.84
N ALA A 7 -5.39 -0.87 38.07
CA ALA A 7 -4.44 -1.34 37.07
C ALA A 7 -4.52 -0.37 35.88
N ALA A 8 -3.63 0.62 35.90
CA ALA A 8 -3.34 1.47 34.75
C ALA A 8 -2.73 0.60 33.64
N ALA A 9 -3.56 0.06 32.76
CA ALA A 9 -3.13 -0.46 31.45
C ALA A 9 -3.30 0.66 30.42
N VAL A 10 -2.59 1.77 30.64
CA VAL A 10 -2.51 2.87 29.67
C VAL A 10 -1.27 2.62 28.81
N THR A 11 -1.51 2.55 27.51
CA THR A 11 -0.58 2.85 26.40
C THR A 11 0.61 1.92 26.19
N THR A 12 0.35 0.76 25.59
CA THR A 12 1.27 0.20 24.59
C THR A 12 0.48 0.02 23.31
N SER A 13 0.76 0.85 22.29
CA SER A 13 0.61 0.59 20.84
C SER A 13 0.42 1.86 19.98
N LEU A 14 0.71 3.07 20.46
CA LEU A 14 0.72 4.27 19.59
C LEU A 14 1.93 4.30 18.62
N LEU A 15 2.94 3.47 18.84
CA LEU A 15 4.13 3.36 17.98
C LEU A 15 3.95 2.42 16.77
N SER A 16 2.83 1.70 16.67
CA SER A 16 2.58 0.74 15.57
C SER A 16 1.85 1.36 14.37
N ILE A 17 1.35 2.59 14.51
CA ILE A 17 0.40 3.18 13.55
C ILE A 17 1.11 3.83 12.36
N SER A 18 2.27 4.46 12.58
CA SER A 18 3.02 5.16 11.52
C SER A 18 3.67 4.22 10.50
N VAL A 19 4.14 3.06 10.92
CA VAL A 19 4.70 2.05 9.99
C VAL A 19 3.57 1.36 9.19
N GLN A 20 2.38 1.21 9.78
CA GLN A 20 1.23 0.61 9.12
C GLN A 20 0.65 1.48 7.98
N SER A 21 0.67 2.82 8.11
CA SER A 21 0.15 3.71 7.05
C SER A 21 1.01 3.71 5.79
N HIS A 22 2.32 3.55 5.93
CA HIS A 22 3.22 3.38 4.78
C HIS A 22 3.17 1.97 4.20
N ALA A 23 3.00 0.95 5.04
CA ALA A 23 2.82 -0.41 4.55
C ALA A 23 1.55 -0.54 3.69
N SER A 24 0.42 0.04 4.14
CA SER A 24 -0.83 -0.01 3.39
C SER A 24 -0.79 0.80 2.08
N SER A 25 -0.12 1.96 2.08
CA SER A 25 0.04 2.77 0.87
C SER A 25 0.97 2.11 -0.15
N LEU A 26 2.08 1.51 0.30
CA LEU A 26 3.00 0.79 -0.59
C LEU A 26 2.37 -0.47 -1.18
N VAL A 27 1.63 -1.25 -0.38
CA VAL A 27 0.89 -2.42 -0.89
C VAL A 27 -0.16 -2.00 -1.91
N SER A 28 -0.83 -0.86 -1.68
CA SER A 28 -1.78 -0.30 -2.64
C SER A 28 -1.10 0.06 -3.96
N LEU A 29 -0.01 0.81 -3.91
CA LEU A 29 0.76 1.19 -5.10
C LEU A 29 1.31 -0.05 -5.85
N SER A 30 1.79 -1.07 -5.12
CA SER A 30 2.23 -2.33 -5.73
C SER A 30 1.08 -3.06 -6.43
N GLY A 31 -0.09 -3.12 -5.80
CA GLY A 31 -1.30 -3.70 -6.41
C GLY A 31 -1.74 -2.96 -7.67
N MET A 32 -1.73 -1.62 -7.64
CA MET A 32 -2.03 -0.79 -8.80
C MET A 32 -1.04 -1.01 -9.96
N GLN A 33 0.26 -1.12 -9.65
CA GLN A 33 1.30 -1.41 -10.63
C GLN A 33 1.10 -2.79 -11.26
N TYR A 34 0.87 -3.81 -10.41
CA TYR A 34 0.59 -5.18 -10.85
C TYR A 34 -0.63 -5.23 -11.77
N PHE A 35 -1.71 -4.57 -11.38
CA PHE A 35 -2.94 -4.51 -12.15
C PHE A 35 -2.71 -3.87 -13.53
N ALA A 36 -2.12 -2.66 -13.57
CA ALA A 36 -1.87 -1.94 -14.82
C ALA A 36 -0.98 -2.73 -15.77
N LYS A 37 0.12 -3.31 -15.26
CA LYS A 37 1.02 -4.16 -16.07
C LYS A 37 0.27 -5.33 -16.72
N ASN A 38 -0.66 -5.97 -16.00
CA ASN A 38 -1.44 -7.08 -16.54
C ASN A 38 -2.54 -6.61 -17.50
N CYS A 39 -3.16 -5.46 -17.24
CA CYS A 39 -4.14 -4.85 -18.13
C CYS A 39 -3.52 -4.46 -19.48
N GLU A 40 -2.37 -3.78 -19.46
CA GLU A 40 -1.64 -3.38 -20.67
C GLU A 40 -1.15 -4.58 -21.48
N LYS A 41 -0.62 -5.63 -20.83
CA LYS A 41 -0.27 -6.89 -21.49
C LYS A 41 -1.43 -7.55 -22.23
N ARG A 42 -2.66 -7.30 -21.76
CA ARG A 42 -3.91 -7.79 -22.37
C ARG A 42 -4.46 -6.83 -23.42
N GLY A 43 -3.74 -5.77 -23.77
CA GLY A 43 -4.16 -4.74 -24.73
C GLY A 43 -5.19 -3.75 -24.19
N GLY A 44 -5.36 -3.66 -22.87
CA GLY A 44 -6.29 -2.72 -22.24
C GLY A 44 -5.60 -1.50 -21.63
N THR A 45 -6.41 -0.51 -21.27
CA THR A 45 -6.03 0.67 -20.50
C THR A 45 -6.51 0.50 -19.05
N SER A 46 -5.62 0.73 -18.09
CA SER A 46 -5.95 0.72 -16.66
C SER A 46 -6.53 2.05 -16.21
N TYR A 47 -7.54 1.97 -15.35
CA TYR A 47 -8.20 3.10 -14.74
C TYR A 47 -8.26 2.94 -13.23
N VAL A 48 -8.14 4.06 -12.52
CA VAL A 48 -8.29 4.16 -11.07
C VAL A 48 -9.43 5.13 -10.73
N SER A 49 -10.16 4.84 -9.67
CA SER A 49 -11.15 5.73 -9.10
C SER A 49 -10.87 6.00 -7.63
N ASN A 50 -11.01 7.26 -7.23
CA ASN A 50 -10.92 7.71 -5.84
C ASN A 50 -12.30 7.72 -5.15
N ASP A 51 -13.35 7.30 -5.85
CA ASP A 51 -14.76 7.44 -5.46
C ASP A 51 -15.59 6.19 -5.81
N GLN A 52 -15.00 5.00 -5.64
CA GLN A 52 -15.66 3.69 -5.83
C GLN A 52 -16.26 3.46 -7.24
N GLY A 53 -15.56 3.93 -8.26
CA GLY A 53 -15.90 3.74 -9.67
C GLY A 53 -16.79 4.82 -10.28
N ARG A 54 -17.08 5.92 -9.56
CA ARG A 54 -17.92 7.01 -10.10
C ARG A 54 -17.16 7.92 -11.07
N SER A 55 -15.87 8.15 -10.82
CA SER A 55 -14.94 8.87 -11.69
C SER A 55 -13.70 8.04 -11.91
N MET A 56 -13.50 7.63 -13.16
CA MET A 56 -12.36 6.79 -13.57
C MET A 56 -11.31 7.66 -14.25
N GLN A 57 -10.08 7.59 -13.77
CA GLN A 57 -8.93 8.27 -14.36
C GLN A 57 -7.96 7.23 -14.94
N PRO A 58 -7.54 7.38 -16.21
CA PRO A 58 -6.57 6.47 -16.80
C PRO A 58 -5.21 6.65 -16.12
N TYR A 59 -4.48 5.55 -15.97
CA TYR A 59 -3.10 5.58 -15.48
C TYR A 59 -2.28 4.45 -16.12
N SER A 60 -0.97 4.64 -16.26
CA SER A 60 -0.08 3.60 -16.82
C SER A 60 0.71 2.88 -15.72
N TYR A 61 1.23 1.69 -16.03
CA TYR A 61 2.13 0.97 -15.12
C TYR A 61 3.40 1.78 -14.83
N ARG A 62 3.86 2.62 -15.78
CA ARG A 62 5.10 3.42 -15.64
C ARG A 62 4.94 4.53 -14.63
N ASP A 63 3.79 5.20 -14.63
CA ASP A 63 3.50 6.30 -13.70
C ASP A 63 3.50 5.81 -12.25
N ILE A 64 2.85 4.66 -12.02
CA ILE A 64 2.81 4.04 -10.69
C ILE A 64 4.16 3.44 -10.32
N ALA A 65 4.93 2.88 -11.26
CA ALA A 65 6.27 2.37 -10.97
C ALA A 65 7.20 3.47 -10.42
N SER A 66 7.15 4.66 -11.00
CA SER A 66 7.91 5.82 -10.52
C SER A 66 7.47 6.25 -9.11
N THR A 67 6.16 6.35 -8.90
CA THR A 67 5.57 6.70 -7.60
C THR A 67 5.95 5.69 -6.52
N LEU A 68 5.82 4.39 -6.82
CA LEU A 68 6.18 3.31 -5.90
C LEU A 68 7.66 3.33 -5.53
N LYS A 69 8.55 3.57 -6.50
CA LYS A 69 9.99 3.69 -6.23
C LYS A 69 10.27 4.83 -5.24
N HIS A 70 9.67 6.00 -5.47
CA HIS A 70 9.82 7.14 -4.57
C HIS A 70 9.29 6.82 -3.15
N SER A 71 8.08 6.26 -3.05
CA SER A 71 7.50 5.89 -1.76
C SER A 71 8.33 4.84 -1.01
N LYS A 72 8.95 3.88 -1.71
CA LYS A 72 9.88 2.90 -1.10
C LYS A 72 11.09 3.60 -0.50
N THR A 73 11.72 4.51 -1.24
CA THR A 73 12.87 5.28 -0.73
C THR A 73 12.51 6.06 0.53
N THR A 74 11.36 6.74 0.55
CA THR A 74 10.89 7.48 1.73
C THR A 74 10.66 6.55 2.92
N ALA A 75 10.00 5.40 2.70
CA ALA A 75 9.77 4.43 3.77
C ALA A 75 11.07 3.85 4.35
N LEU A 76 12.07 3.56 3.50
CA LEU A 76 13.38 3.07 3.95
C LEU A 76 14.18 4.13 4.71
N LEU A 77 14.08 5.40 4.30
CA LEU A 77 14.69 6.53 5.02
C LEU A 77 14.08 6.68 6.41
N GLU A 78 12.75 6.68 6.52
CA GLU A 78 12.06 6.76 7.81
C GLU A 78 12.35 5.55 8.71
N ALA A 79 12.36 4.34 8.15
CA ALA A 79 12.76 3.13 8.87
C ALA A 79 14.19 3.29 9.43
N SER A 80 15.12 3.78 8.61
CA SER A 80 16.51 4.02 9.03
C SER A 80 16.60 5.06 10.15
N MET A 81 15.86 6.17 10.05
CA MET A 81 15.83 7.23 11.07
C MET A 81 15.21 6.75 12.39
N SER A 82 14.27 5.82 12.34
CA SER A 82 13.65 5.20 13.53
C SER A 82 14.46 4.05 14.13
N GLY A 83 15.64 3.74 13.57
CA GLY A 83 16.51 2.66 14.02
C GLY A 83 16.09 1.26 13.54
N GLN A 84 15.09 1.17 12.65
CA GLN A 84 14.69 -0.08 12.02
C GLN A 84 15.64 -0.41 10.86
N ARG A 85 16.09 -1.67 10.81
CA ARG A 85 16.87 -2.20 9.69
C ARG A 85 15.93 -2.93 8.73
N ALA A 86 15.33 -2.19 7.80
CA ALA A 86 14.61 -2.75 6.66
C ALA A 86 15.44 -2.51 5.39
N THR A 87 15.59 -3.55 4.56
CA THR A 87 16.25 -3.41 3.25
C THR A 87 15.23 -3.24 2.14
N GLU A 88 15.66 -2.70 1.00
CA GLU A 88 14.83 -2.65 -0.21
C GLU A 88 14.37 -4.06 -0.62
N ALA A 89 15.23 -5.07 -0.47
CA ALA A 89 14.90 -6.46 -0.78
C ALA A 89 13.80 -7.04 0.14
N ASP A 90 13.81 -6.70 1.44
CA ASP A 90 12.76 -7.11 2.37
C ASP A 90 11.42 -6.47 2.00
N LEU A 91 11.45 -5.19 1.65
CA LEU A 91 10.28 -4.44 1.24
C LEU A 91 9.71 -4.99 -0.07
N ASP A 92 10.55 -5.23 -1.07
CA ASP A 92 10.14 -5.82 -2.35
C ASP A 92 9.50 -7.20 -2.17
N LYS A 93 10.10 -8.05 -1.33
CA LYS A 93 9.55 -9.37 -1.01
C LYS A 93 8.19 -9.25 -0.33
N TYR A 94 8.03 -8.30 0.60
CA TYR A 94 6.75 -8.06 1.25
C TYR A 94 5.69 -7.59 0.26
N LEU A 95 6.01 -6.64 -0.62
CA LEU A 95 5.07 -6.09 -1.59
C LEU A 95 4.66 -7.12 -2.65
N ALA A 96 5.61 -7.87 -3.20
CA ALA A 96 5.35 -8.93 -4.18
C ALA A 96 4.43 -10.04 -3.62
N LYS A 97 4.50 -10.31 -2.31
CA LYS A 97 3.62 -11.28 -1.66
C LYS A 97 2.15 -10.81 -1.59
N ASN A 98 1.91 -9.51 -1.59
CA ASN A 98 0.59 -8.93 -1.32
C ASN A 98 -0.06 -8.26 -2.55
N GLU A 99 0.71 -7.93 -3.59
CA GLU A 99 0.24 -7.11 -4.72
C GLU A 99 -0.97 -7.71 -5.46
N LEU A 100 -1.03 -9.02 -5.66
CA LEU A 100 -2.16 -9.68 -6.32
C LEU A 100 -3.44 -9.58 -5.49
N ALA A 101 -3.35 -9.87 -4.18
CA ALA A 101 -4.50 -9.82 -3.30
C ALA A 101 -5.06 -8.40 -3.21
N GLU A 102 -4.18 -7.41 -3.11
CA GLU A 102 -4.61 -6.01 -3.07
C GLU A 102 -5.18 -5.55 -4.42
N ALA A 103 -4.58 -5.94 -5.55
CA ALA A 103 -5.12 -5.64 -6.88
C ALA A 103 -6.55 -6.20 -7.06
N ASN A 104 -6.76 -7.47 -6.68
CA ASN A 104 -8.07 -8.12 -6.76
C ASN A 104 -9.10 -7.43 -5.85
N LYS A 105 -8.68 -7.05 -4.63
CA LYS A 105 -9.52 -6.29 -3.71
C LYS A 105 -9.95 -4.97 -4.33
N MET A 106 -9.00 -4.17 -4.83
CA MET A 106 -9.30 -2.88 -5.45
C MET A 106 -10.18 -3.00 -6.70
N GLU A 107 -9.99 -4.04 -7.51
CA GLU A 107 -10.87 -4.32 -8.65
C GLU A 107 -12.28 -4.65 -8.16
N SER A 108 -12.42 -5.52 -7.15
CA SER A 108 -13.72 -5.91 -6.58
C SER A 108 -14.48 -4.76 -5.93
N THR A 109 -13.78 -3.77 -5.37
CA THR A 109 -14.39 -2.57 -4.79
C THR A 109 -14.66 -1.45 -5.80
N GLY A 110 -14.37 -1.69 -7.08
CA GLY A 110 -14.55 -0.69 -8.15
C GLY A 110 -13.50 0.42 -8.15
N THR A 111 -12.44 0.29 -7.36
CA THR A 111 -11.30 1.22 -7.33
C THR A 111 -10.45 1.10 -8.58
N LEU A 112 -10.28 -0.12 -9.11
CA LEU A 112 -9.55 -0.38 -10.35
C LEU A 112 -10.44 -0.97 -11.44
N ARG A 113 -10.15 -0.64 -12.70
CA ARG A 113 -10.79 -1.23 -13.87
C ARG A 113 -9.83 -1.33 -15.04
N CYS A 114 -9.95 -2.41 -15.80
CA CYS A 114 -9.24 -2.58 -17.07
C CYS A 114 -10.28 -2.50 -18.20
N GLN A 115 -10.06 -1.62 -19.17
CA GLN A 115 -10.95 -1.46 -20.31
C GLN A 115 -10.16 -1.67 -21.61
N ARG A 116 -10.72 -2.43 -22.53
CA ARG A 116 -10.19 -2.63 -23.88
C ARG A 116 -10.93 -1.77 -24.88
#